data_AF-A0A962D5K0-F1
#
_entry.id   AF-A0A962D5K0-F1
#
_cell.length_a   1.000
_cell.length_b   1.000
_cell.length_c   1.000
_cell.angle_alpha   90.00
_cell.angle_beta   90.00
_cell.angle_gamma   90.00
#
_symmetry.space_group_name_H-M   'P 1'
#
loop_
_entity.id
_entity.type
_entity.pdbx_description
1 polymer ?
#
loop_
_entity_poly.entity_id
_entity_poly.type
_entity_poly.pdbx_seq_one_letter_code
_entity_poly.pdbx_strand_id
1 'polypeptide(L)'
;MSSLRTLARPYARAAFDLARGAGALAPWHEALQSAALLVADPASREWLDNPRLSVEQQAALFLPPGEQLDSAFGRFLLLMSENGRLSLLSEISDLFAELRAEAER
;
A
#
# COMPACT_ATOMS: atom_id res chain seq x y z
N MET A 1 -19.23 -2.45 -2.47
CA MET A 1 -18.00 -2.78 -1.73
C MET A 1 -17.32 -4.08 -2.19
N SER A 2 -17.81 -4.81 -3.21
CA SER A 2 -17.14 -6.03 -3.70
C SER A 2 -16.04 -5.78 -4.74
N SER A 3 -16.04 -4.66 -5.45
CA SER A 3 -15.10 -4.42 -6.56
C SER A 3 -13.69 -4.02 -6.09
N LEU A 4 -13.58 -3.31 -4.97
CA LEU A 4 -12.28 -2.83 -4.46
C LEU A 4 -11.38 -3.98 -4.00
N ARG A 5 -11.91 -4.94 -3.21
CA ARG A 5 -11.18 -6.17 -2.83
C ARG A 5 -10.70 -6.97 -4.04
N THR A 6 -11.54 -7.15 -5.06
CA THR A 6 -11.16 -7.87 -6.28
C THR A 6 -10.02 -7.18 -7.01
N LEU A 7 -10.04 -5.85 -7.07
CA LEU A 7 -8.95 -5.06 -7.67
C LEU A 7 -7.68 -5.04 -6.81
N ALA A 8 -7.81 -5.06 -5.48
CA ALA A 8 -6.71 -5.03 -4.52
C ALA A 8 -5.94 -6.36 -4.46
N ARG A 9 -6.63 -7.49 -4.64
CA ARG A 9 -6.05 -8.85 -4.59
C ARG A 9 -4.72 -9.04 -5.33
N PRO A 10 -4.59 -8.70 -6.63
CA PRO A 10 -3.32 -8.87 -7.33
C PRO A 10 -2.19 -8.03 -6.70
N TYR A 11 -2.48 -6.82 -6.23
CA TYR A 11 -1.51 -5.96 -5.56
C TYR A 11 -1.12 -6.48 -4.17
N ALA A 12 -2.08 -6.96 -3.38
CA ALA A 12 -1.82 -7.58 -2.09
C ALA A 12 -0.94 -8.82 -2.24
N ARG A 13 -1.20 -9.64 -3.27
CA ARG A 13 -0.36 -10.80 -3.57
C ARG A 13 1.05 -10.39 -3.98
N ALA A 14 1.20 -9.39 -4.85
CA ALA A 14 2.51 -8.89 -5.25
C ALA A 14 3.31 -8.32 -4.07
N ALA A 15 2.68 -7.50 -3.21
CA ALA A 15 3.28 -6.99 -1.99
C ALA A 15 3.71 -8.13 -1.05
N PHE A 16 2.86 -9.13 -0.86
CA PHE A 16 3.17 -10.31 -0.04
C PHE A 16 4.36 -11.10 -0.59
N ASP A 17 4.39 -11.35 -1.90
CA ASP A 17 5.48 -12.10 -2.54
C ASP A 17 6.81 -11.33 -2.47
N LEU A 18 6.80 -9.99 -2.63
CA LEU A 18 7.97 -9.13 -2.43
C LEU A 18 8.46 -9.18 -0.98
N ALA A 19 7.55 -9.01 -0.02
CA ALA A 19 7.86 -9.02 1.40
C ALA A 19 8.42 -10.38 1.85
N ARG A 20 7.80 -11.47 1.42
CA ARG A 20 8.24 -12.84 1.72
C ARG A 20 9.61 -13.14 1.11
N GLY A 21 9.83 -12.78 -0.15
CA GLY A 21 11.11 -12.98 -0.83
C GLY A 21 12.27 -12.23 -0.16
N ALA A 22 11.97 -11.09 0.48
CA ALA A 22 12.94 -10.29 1.24
C ALA A 22 13.03 -10.66 2.73
N GLY A 23 12.25 -11.62 3.23
CA GLY A 23 12.18 -11.92 4.67
C GLY A 23 11.62 -10.78 5.52
N ALA A 24 10.80 -9.91 4.91
CA ALA A 24 10.37 -8.63 5.44
C ALA A 24 8.84 -8.55 5.65
N LEU A 25 8.19 -9.68 5.96
CA LEU A 25 6.73 -9.73 6.13
C LEU A 25 6.20 -8.82 7.25
N ALA A 26 6.91 -8.76 8.39
CA ALA A 26 6.54 -7.90 9.50
C ALA A 26 6.61 -6.39 9.15
N PRO A 27 7.75 -5.85 8.68
CA PRO A 27 7.84 -4.43 8.34
C PRO A 27 6.90 -4.04 7.19
N TRP A 28 6.67 -4.92 6.21
CA TRP A 28 5.67 -4.67 5.17
C TRP A 28 4.25 -4.60 5.72
N HIS A 29 3.90 -5.46 6.67
CA HIS A 29 2.58 -5.42 7.30
C HIS A 29 2.37 -4.10 8.06
N GLU A 30 3.36 -3.66 8.84
CA GLU A 30 3.31 -2.40 9.59
C GLU A 30 3.22 -1.17 8.66
N ALA A 31 4.00 -1.18 7.57
CA ALA A 31 3.98 -0.14 6.56
C ALA A 31 2.60 -0.06 5.86
N LEU A 32 2.04 -1.21 5.46
CA LEU A 32 0.70 -1.28 4.86
C LEU A 32 -0.39 -0.84 5.83
N GLN A 33 -0.31 -1.19 7.11
CA GLN A 33 -1.26 -0.73 8.12
C GLN A 33 -1.21 0.79 8.27
N SER A 34 -0.02 1.37 8.33
CA SER A 34 0.16 2.83 8.41
C SER A 34 -0.44 3.54 7.20
N ALA A 35 -0.15 3.04 6.00
CA ALA A 35 -0.69 3.58 4.76
C ALA A 35 -2.23 3.41 4.66
N ALA A 36 -2.76 2.29 5.15
CA ALA A 36 -4.20 2.02 5.23
C ALA A 36 -4.93 3.00 6.15
N LEU A 37 -4.35 3.34 7.30
CA LEU A 37 -4.92 4.35 8.21
C LEU A 37 -4.98 5.72 7.56
N LEU A 38 -3.92 6.12 6.85
CA LEU A 38 -3.87 7.40 6.14
C LEU A 38 -4.92 7.48 5.04
N VAL A 39 -5.10 6.43 4.24
CA VAL A 39 -6.09 6.45 3.14
C VAL A 39 -7.54 6.33 3.62
N ALA A 40 -7.75 5.81 4.83
CA ALA A 40 -9.07 5.77 5.45
C ALA A 40 -9.52 7.14 5.96
N ASP A 41 -8.58 8.08 6.18
CA ASP A 41 -8.89 9.46 6.54
C ASP A 41 -9.60 10.17 5.37
N PRO A 42 -10.78 10.77 5.58
CA PRO A 42 -11.48 11.55 4.55
C PRO A 42 -10.63 12.64 3.90
N ALA A 43 -9.69 13.26 4.64
CA ALA A 43 -8.78 14.29 4.13
C ALA A 43 -7.81 13.76 3.07
N SER A 44 -7.50 12.45 3.09
CA SER A 44 -6.59 11.84 2.10
C SER A 44 -7.12 11.92 0.68
N ARG A 45 -8.44 11.94 0.48
CA ARG A 45 -9.06 12.11 -0.84
C ARG A 45 -8.65 13.43 -1.49
N GLU A 46 -8.54 14.50 -0.69
CA GLU A 46 -8.11 15.79 -1.19
C GLU A 46 -6.68 15.75 -1.72
N TRP A 47 -5.83 14.86 -1.23
CA TRP A 47 -4.47 14.67 -1.75
C TRP A 47 -4.44 13.76 -2.96
N LEU A 48 -5.18 12.65 -2.93
CA LEU A 48 -5.25 11.69 -4.02
C LEU A 48 -5.83 12.28 -5.30
N ASP A 49 -6.81 13.17 -5.18
CA ASP A 49 -7.46 13.81 -6.32
C ASP A 49 -6.80 15.16 -6.68
N ASN A 50 -5.70 15.55 -6.02
CA ASN A 50 -5.05 16.84 -6.25
C ASN A 50 -4.16 16.80 -7.50
N PRO A 51 -4.52 17.51 -8.59
CA PRO A 51 -3.70 17.52 -9.80
C PRO A 51 -2.36 18.26 -9.64
N ARG A 52 -2.15 18.96 -8.52
CA ARG A 52 -0.88 19.68 -8.24
C ARG A 52 0.17 18.79 -7.59
N LEU A 53 -0.19 17.60 -7.10
CA LEU A 53 0.76 16.68 -6.51
C LEU A 53 1.28 15.70 -7.57
N SER A 54 2.61 15.61 -7.70
CA SER A 54 3.23 14.59 -8.55
C SER A 54 2.98 13.19 -7.97
N VAL A 55 3.20 12.17 -8.81
CA VAL A 55 3.13 10.76 -8.41
C VAL A 55 4.02 10.48 -7.20
N GLU A 56 5.25 11.00 -7.21
CA GLU A 56 6.21 10.83 -6.12
C GLU A 56 5.75 11.53 -4.85
N GLN A 57 5.16 12.72 -4.97
CA GLN A 57 4.63 13.46 -3.83
C GLN A 57 3.44 12.71 -3.22
N GLN A 58 2.53 12.18 -4.04
CA GLN A 58 1.41 11.39 -3.55
C GLN A 58 1.89 10.11 -2.86
N ALA A 59 2.81 9.36 -3.47
CA ALA A 59 3.38 8.16 -2.87
C ALA A 59 4.10 8.46 -1.54
N ALA A 60 4.85 9.56 -1.46
CA ALA A 60 5.58 9.97 -0.27
C ALA A 60 4.66 10.26 0.94
N LEU A 61 3.41 10.69 0.72
CA LEU A 61 2.45 10.93 1.80
C LEU A 61 2.07 9.65 2.55
N PHE A 62 2.12 8.50 1.88
CA PHE A 62 1.77 7.19 2.47
C PHE A 62 2.99 6.39 2.91
N LEU A 63 4.18 6.98 2.77
CA LEU A 63 5.44 6.35 3.11
C LEU A 63 5.65 6.39 4.64
N PRO A 64 6.03 5.27 5.29
CA PRO A 64 6.35 5.28 6.71
C PRO A 64 7.52 6.22 7.02
N PRO A 65 7.56 6.81 8.23
CA PRO A 65 8.69 7.62 8.65
C PRO A 65 10.00 6.83 8.58
N GLY A 66 11.00 7.38 7.89
CA GLY A 66 12.33 6.77 7.75
C GLY A 66 12.50 5.80 6.57
N GLU A 67 11.42 5.47 5.87
CA GLU A 67 11.47 4.76 4.59
C GLU A 67 11.83 5.75 3.45
N GLN A 68 12.37 5.26 2.34
CA GLN A 68 12.66 6.06 1.14
C GLN A 68 11.82 5.59 -0.05
N LEU A 69 11.58 6.48 -1.02
CA LEU A 69 10.82 6.14 -2.24
C LEU A 69 11.51 5.08 -3.12
N ASP A 70 12.83 4.94 -3.03
CA ASP A 70 13.61 3.95 -3.77
C ASP A 70 13.64 2.56 -3.10
N SER A 71 13.11 2.44 -1.87
CA SER A 71 12.88 1.17 -1.20
C SER A 71 11.88 0.29 -1.97
N ALA A 72 11.81 -1.00 -1.62
CA ALA A 72 10.83 -1.90 -2.23
C ALA A 72 9.38 -1.44 -1.94
N PHE A 73 9.12 -0.96 -0.73
CA PHE A 73 7.80 -0.44 -0.35
C PHE A 73 7.50 0.90 -1.02
N GLY A 74 8.48 1.80 -1.08
CA GLY A 74 8.36 3.09 -1.77
C GLY A 74 8.08 2.94 -3.26
N ARG A 75 8.78 2.02 -3.94
CA ARG A 75 8.51 1.68 -5.35
C ARG A 75 7.14 1.06 -5.56
N PHE A 76 6.67 0.26 -4.61
CA PHE A 76 5.30 -0.24 -4.62
C PHE A 76 4.29 0.92 -4.53
N LEU A 77 4.48 1.87 -3.62
CA LEU A 77 3.62 3.06 -3.52
C LEU A 77 3.68 3.96 -4.76
N LEU A 78 4.85 4.13 -5.37
CA LEU A 78 5.00 4.84 -6.64
C LEU A 78 4.14 4.19 -7.72
N LEU A 79 4.26 2.88 -7.93
CA LEU A 79 3.45 2.15 -8.90
C LEU A 79 1.95 2.27 -8.60
N MET A 80 1.56 2.24 -7.33
CA MET A 80 0.16 2.44 -6.92
C MET A 80 -0.32 3.86 -7.24
N SER A 81 0.52 4.88 -7.06
CA SER A 81 0.21 6.27 -7.40
C SER A 81 0.10 6.48 -8.90
N GLU A 82 1.04 5.94 -9.70
CA GLU A 82 1.02 6.01 -11.16
C GLU A 82 -0.28 5.44 -11.75
N ASN A 83 -0.80 4.39 -11.13
CA ASN A 83 -2.03 3.72 -11.57
C ASN A 83 -3.31 4.31 -10.93
N GLY A 84 -3.20 5.35 -10.08
CA GLY A 84 -4.34 5.92 -9.36
C GLY A 84 -5.01 4.94 -8.40
N ARG A 85 -4.23 4.03 -7.80
CA ARG A 85 -4.69 2.90 -6.97
C ARG A 85 -4.38 3.06 -5.49
N LEU A 86 -3.82 4.18 -5.04
CA LEU A 86 -3.52 4.40 -3.61
C LEU A 86 -4.77 4.24 -2.71
N SER A 87 -5.97 4.52 -3.22
CA SER A 87 -7.24 4.24 -2.53
C SER A 87 -7.48 2.76 -2.17
N LEU A 88 -6.75 1.83 -2.80
CA LEU A 88 -6.82 0.40 -2.51
C LEU A 88 -5.95 -0.02 -1.33
N LEU A 89 -5.10 0.86 -0.78
CA LEU A 89 -4.14 0.49 0.27
C LEU A 89 -4.79 -0.11 1.52
N SER A 90 -6.00 0.34 1.87
CA SER A 90 -6.77 -0.23 2.98
C SER A 90 -7.11 -1.71 2.73
N GLU A 91 -7.70 -2.02 1.56
CA GLU A 91 -8.02 -3.40 1.17
C GLU A 91 -6.78 -4.28 0.98
N ILE A 92 -5.68 -3.69 0.51
CA ILE A 92 -4.40 -4.38 0.34
C ILE A 92 -3.83 -4.79 1.70
N SER A 93 -3.91 -3.91 2.70
CA SER A 93 -3.45 -4.21 4.07
C SER A 93 -4.21 -5.39 4.66
N ASP A 94 -5.53 -5.41 4.54
CA ASP A 94 -6.38 -6.50 5.03
C ASP A 94 -6.05 -7.84 4.33
N LEU A 95 -5.98 -7.83 3.00
CA LEU A 95 -5.64 -9.02 2.21
C LEU A 95 -4.21 -9.52 2.48
N PHE A 96 -3.26 -8.63 2.73
CA PHE A 96 -1.91 -9.01 3.12
C PHE A 96 -1.92 -9.70 4.49
N ALA A 97 -2.71 -9.21 5.44
CA ALA A 97 -2.87 -9.83 6.76
C ALA A 97 -3.45 -11.25 6.65
N GLU A 98 -4.46 -11.43 5.79
CA GLU A 98 -5.03 -12.75 5.47
C GLU A 98 -3.95 -13.70 4.91
N LEU A 99 -3.18 -13.26 3.90
CA LEU A 99 -2.10 -14.06 3.29
C LEU A 99 -1.00 -14.43 4.29
N ARG A 100 -0.65 -13.52 5.19
CA ARG A 100 0.34 -13.77 6.25
C ARG A 100 -0.17 -14.81 7.24
N ALA A 101 -1.41 -14.68 7.71
CA ALA A 101 -2.02 -15.66 8.61
C ALA A 101 -2.15 -17.05 7.98
N GLU A 102 -2.38 -17.14 6.67
CA GLU A 102 -2.35 -18.40 5.92
C GLU A 102 -0.96 -19.01 5.81
N ALA A 103 0.10 -18.19 5.71
CA ALA A 103 1.49 -18.67 5.60
C ALA A 103 2.12 -19.07 6.93
N GLU A 104 1.60 -18.57 8.05
CA GLU A 104 2.03 -18.90 9.42
C GLU A 104 1.28 -20.11 10.02
N ARG A 105 0.28 -20.66 9.31
CA ARG A 105 -0.43 -21.90 9.67
C ARG A 105 0.38 -23.14 9.33
#